data_AF-A0A969VRT7-F1
#
_entry.id   AF-A0A969VRT7-F1
#
_cell.length_a   1.000
_cell.length_b   1.000
_cell.length_c   1.000
_cell.angle_alpha   90.00
_cell.angle_beta   90.00
_cell.angle_gamma   90.00
#
_symmetry.space_group_name_H-M   'P 1'
#
loop_
_entity.id
_entity.type
_entity.pdbx_description
1 polymer ?
#
loop_
_entity_poly.entity_id
_entity_poly.type
_entity_poly.pdbx_seq_one_letter_code
_entity_poly.pdbx_strand_id
1 'polypeptide(L)'
;MIIDDGFVDLFVKTTSEAAYASSLLKGKGDKIAADQAAVDKMRLFLNNIPMKGKIVIGEGEMDEAPMLYINELVGTGVGEELD
;
A
#
# COMPACT_ATOMS: atom_id res chain seq x y z
N MET A 1 8.71 -14.01 -12.57
CA MET A 1 9.33 -12.98 -11.72
C MET A 1 9.56 -13.62 -10.37
N ILE A 2 10.80 -13.65 -9.88
CA ILE A 2 11.13 -14.11 -8.53
C ILE A 2 11.44 -12.83 -7.77
N ILE A 3 10.66 -12.54 -6.74
CA ILE A 3 10.91 -11.42 -5.84
C ILE A 3 11.98 -11.88 -4.86
N ASP A 4 12.95 -11.03 -4.52
CA ASP A 4 13.92 -11.33 -3.48
C ASP A 4 13.23 -11.63 -2.15
N ASP A 5 13.65 -12.68 -1.45
CA ASP A 5 13.06 -13.11 -0.18
C ASP A 5 13.09 -12.00 0.89
N GLY A 6 14.00 -11.03 0.76
CA GLY A 6 14.10 -9.85 1.62
C GLY A 6 12.89 -8.91 1.56
N PHE A 7 12.04 -8.99 0.54
CA PHE A 7 10.81 -8.20 0.47
C PHE A 7 9.61 -8.87 1.17
N VAL A 8 9.64 -10.18 1.40
CA VAL A 8 8.49 -10.95 1.90
C VAL A 8 8.00 -10.38 3.23
N ASP A 9 8.91 -10.21 4.20
CA ASP A 9 8.54 -9.69 5.52
C ASP A 9 8.06 -8.23 5.46
N LEU A 10 8.57 -7.44 4.52
CA LEU A 10 8.17 -6.04 4.32
C LEU A 10 6.74 -5.94 3.78
N PHE A 11 6.37 -6.78 2.82
CA PHE A 11 5.00 -6.84 2.29
C PHE A 11 4.02 -7.45 3.28
N VAL A 12 4.42 -8.49 4.02
CA VAL A 12 3.63 -9.04 5.13
C VAL A 12 3.37 -7.96 6.18
N LYS A 13 4.38 -7.17 6.54
CA LYS A 13 4.20 -6.06 7.50
C LYS A 13 3.24 -4.99 6.98
N THR A 14 3.39 -4.59 5.72
CA THR A 14 2.53 -3.60 5.06
C THR A 14 1.06 -4.03 5.10
N THR A 15 0.77 -5.27 4.68
CA THR A 15 -0.60 -5.81 4.67
C THR A 15 -1.16 -6.01 6.08
N SER A 16 -0.32 -6.41 7.04
CA SER A 16 -0.73 -6.57 8.45
C SER A 16 -1.14 -5.24 9.08
N GLU A 17 -0.42 -4.16 8.81
CA GLU A 17 -0.71 -2.82 9.35
C GLU A 17 -1.98 -2.22 8.74
N ALA A 18 -2.21 -2.46 7.45
CA ALA A 18 -3.44 -2.07 6.77
C ALA A 18 -4.66 -2.82 7.31
N ALA A 19 -4.53 -4.14 7.49
CA ALA A 19 -5.57 -4.98 8.10
C ALA A 19 -5.86 -4.56 9.54
N TYR A 20 -4.83 -4.23 10.32
CA TYR A 20 -5.01 -3.73 11.68
C TYR A 20 -5.78 -2.41 11.68
N ALA A 21 -5.39 -1.42 10.86
CA ALA A 21 -6.05 -0.12 10.84
C ALA A 21 -7.52 -0.19 10.43
N SER A 22 -7.85 -0.94 9.37
CA SER A 22 -9.23 -1.19 8.97
C SER A 22 -10.04 -1.94 10.04
N SER A 23 -9.41 -2.88 10.78
CA SER A 23 -10.09 -3.65 11.82
C SER A 23 -10.67 -2.78 12.96
N LEU A 24 -10.07 -1.61 13.23
CA LEU A 24 -10.55 -0.66 14.25
C LEU A 24 -11.90 -0.03 13.88
N LEU A 25 -12.30 -0.17 12.62
CA LEU A 25 -13.56 0.36 12.06
C LEU A 25 -14.56 -0.75 11.73
N LYS A 26 -14.20 -2.02 11.98
CA LYS A 26 -15.08 -3.17 11.78
C LYS A 26 -16.39 -3.02 12.55
N GLY A 27 -17.51 -3.20 11.85
CA GLY A 27 -18.85 -3.15 12.43
C GLY A 27 -19.41 -1.74 12.66
N LYS A 28 -18.68 -0.67 12.29
CA LYS A 28 -19.14 0.72 12.43
C LYS A 28 -20.01 1.21 11.28
N GLY A 29 -20.16 0.42 10.21
CA GLY A 29 -20.95 0.79 9.03
C GLY A 29 -20.35 1.89 8.15
N ASP A 30 -19.12 2.33 8.46
CA ASP A 30 -18.41 3.37 7.72
C ASP A 30 -17.35 2.75 6.81
N LYS A 31 -17.76 2.42 5.58
CA LYS A 31 -16.88 1.82 4.57
C LYS A 31 -15.73 2.77 4.20
N ILE A 32 -16.03 4.06 4.00
CA ILE A 32 -15.06 5.04 3.49
C ILE A 32 -13.94 5.23 4.50
N ALA A 33 -14.27 5.39 5.79
CA ALA A 33 -13.25 5.51 6.82
C ALA A 33 -12.39 4.25 6.95
N ALA A 34 -13.01 3.06 6.84
CA ALA A 34 -12.29 1.78 6.95
C ALA A 34 -11.28 1.59 5.82
N ASP A 35 -11.68 1.96 4.61
CA ASP A 35 -10.87 1.91 3.40
C ASP A 35 -9.70 2.91 3.48
N GLN A 36 -9.99 4.17 3.82
CA GLN A 36 -8.98 5.20 4.00
C GLN A 36 -7.93 4.80 5.05
N ALA A 37 -8.35 4.22 6.17
CA ALA A 37 -7.44 3.78 7.22
C ALA A 37 -6.46 2.68 6.74
N ALA A 38 -6.91 1.79 5.86
CA ALA A 38 -6.06 0.77 5.27
C ALA A 38 -5.08 1.36 4.25
N VAL A 39 -5.58 2.20 3.33
CA VAL A 39 -4.80 2.87 2.28
C VAL A 39 -3.69 3.73 2.88
N ASP A 40 -4.00 4.52 3.92
CA ASP A 40 -3.03 5.37 4.62
C ASP A 40 -1.86 4.54 5.18
N LYS A 41 -2.16 3.39 5.80
CA LYS A 41 -1.13 2.51 6.33
C LYS A 41 -0.36 1.80 5.24
N MET A 42 -1.01 1.29 4.21
CA MET A 42 -0.31 0.66 3.08
C MET A 42 0.68 1.65 2.47
N ARG A 43 0.23 2.86 2.12
CA ARG A 43 1.10 3.89 1.52
C ARG A 43 2.28 4.25 2.42
N LEU A 44 2.04 4.44 3.71
CA LEU A 44 3.10 4.73 4.68
C LEU A 44 4.18 3.64 4.71
N PHE A 45 3.78 2.36 4.77
CA PHE A 45 4.73 1.26 4.87
C PHE A 45 5.41 0.96 3.53
N LEU A 46 4.68 1.01 2.40
CA LEU A 46 5.27 0.86 1.06
C LEU A 46 6.37 1.89 0.82
N ASN A 47 6.18 3.15 1.25
CA ASN A 47 7.19 4.20 1.10
C ASN A 47 8.46 4.02 1.94
N ASN A 48 8.48 3.06 2.86
CA ASN A 48 9.69 2.72 3.63
C ASN A 48 10.46 1.54 3.03
N ILE A 49 9.93 0.88 1.99
CA ILE A 49 10.58 -0.27 1.36
C ILE A 49 11.71 0.22 0.43
N PRO A 50 12.90 -0.42 0.44
CA PRO A 50 13.99 -0.16 -0.50
C PRO A 50 13.67 -0.70 -1.91
N MET A 51 12.66 -0.11 -2.55
CA MET A 51 12.24 -0.39 -3.92
C MET A 51 11.92 0.88 -4.71
N LYS A 52 11.89 0.73 -6.04
CA LYS A 52 11.26 1.63 -6.99
C LYS A 52 9.93 1.01 -7.43
N GLY A 53 8.93 1.11 -6.56
CA GLY A 53 7.61 0.55 -6.81
C GLY A 53 6.75 1.49 -7.66
N LYS A 54 5.92 0.93 -8.54
CA LYS A 54 4.94 1.67 -9.32
C LYS A 54 3.61 0.93 -9.27
N ILE A 55 2.60 1.54 -8.65
CA ILE A 55 1.27 0.94 -8.51
C ILE A 55 0.65 0.67 -9.89
N VAL A 56 0.55 -0.60 -10.28
CA VAL A 56 -0.17 -1.00 -11.51
C VAL A 56 -1.64 -1.37 -11.27
N ILE A 57 -1.99 -1.73 -10.03
CA ILE A 57 -3.36 -1.96 -9.56
C ILE A 57 -3.52 -1.21 -8.24
N GLY A 58 -4.45 -0.26 -8.21
CA GLY A 58 -4.64 0.67 -7.09
C GLY A 58 -6.11 0.95 -6.80
N GLU A 59 -6.36 2.00 -6.01
CA GLU A 59 -7.70 2.45 -5.62
C GLU A 59 -8.49 3.08 -6.79
N GLY A 60 -7.79 3.51 -7.84
CA GLY A 60 -8.39 4.13 -9.02
C GLY A 60 -7.38 4.94 -9.82
N GLU A 61 -7.89 5.75 -10.75
CA GLU A 61 -7.11 6.75 -11.47
C GLU A 61 -6.74 7.93 -10.56
N MET A 62 -5.73 8.72 -10.93
CA MET A 62 -5.20 9.82 -10.09
C MET A 62 -6.23 10.91 -9.77
N ASP A 63 -7.21 11.11 -10.65
CA ASP A 63 -8.32 12.06 -10.46
C ASP A 63 -9.39 11.55 -9.49
N GLU A 64 -9.50 10.23 -9.32
CA GLU A 64 -10.49 9.58 -8.47
C GLU A 64 -9.92 9.17 -7.10
N ALA A 65 -8.62 8.86 -7.04
CA ALA A 65 -7.94 8.36 -5.85
C ALA A 65 -6.74 9.26 -5.46
N PRO A 66 -6.73 9.83 -4.24
CA PRO A 66 -5.62 10.68 -3.80
C PRO A 66 -4.36 9.89 -3.42
N MET A 67 -4.48 8.58 -3.22
CA MET A 67 -3.43 7.67 -2.72
C MET A 67 -3.61 6.28 -3.31
N LEU A 68 -2.48 5.58 -3.50
CA LEU A 68 -2.36 4.31 -4.20
C LEU A 68 -3.10 4.31 -5.54
N TYR A 69 -2.97 5.40 -6.31
CA TYR A 69 -3.56 5.52 -7.64
C TYR A 69 -2.69 4.82 -8.69
N ILE A 70 -3.27 4.50 -9.84
CA ILE A 70 -2.55 3.84 -10.94
C ILE A 70 -1.41 4.75 -11.44
N ASN A 71 -0.21 4.19 -11.55
CA ASN A 71 1.07 4.86 -11.82
C ASN A 71 1.67 5.67 -10.66
N GLU A 72 1.11 5.60 -9.44
CA GLU A 72 1.78 6.20 -8.29
C GLU A 72 3.13 5.50 -8.03
N LEU A 73 4.18 6.31 -7.82
CA LEU A 73 5.49 5.81 -7.41
C LEU A 73 5.55 5.67 -5.90
N VAL A 74 5.95 4.50 -5.43
CA VAL A 74 6.07 4.16 -4.01
C VAL A 74 7.42 3.52 -3.70
N GLY A 75 7.78 3.51 -2.43
CA GLY A 75 9.09 3.08 -1.97
C GLY A 75 10.09 4.23 -1.87
N THR A 76 11.28 3.91 -1.41
CA THR A 76 12.34 4.90 -1.17
C THR A 76 13.06 5.35 -2.46
N GLY A 77 12.73 4.75 -3.61
CA GLY A 77 13.31 5.09 -4.92
C GLY A 77 14.69 4.46 -5.17
N VAL A 78 15.17 3.61 -4.26
CA VAL A 78 16.38 2.80 -4.43
C VAL A 78 16.00 1.32 -4.60
N GLY A 79 16.91 0.49 -5.12
CA GLY A 79 16.66 -0.94 -5.26
C GLY A 79 15.94 -1.33 -6.56
N GLU A 80 15.23 -2.45 -6.50
CA GLU A 80 14.58 -3.11 -7.64
C GLU A 80 13.35 -2.33 -8.14
N GLU A 81 13.07 -2.44 -9.44
CA GLU A 81 11.86 -1.93 -10.06
C GLU A 81 10.76 -2.97 -9.92
N LEU A 82 9.68 -2.59 -9.23
CA LEU A 82 8.54 -3.46 -8.93
C LEU A 82 7.25 -2.80 -9.38
N ASP A 83 6.31 -3.63 -9.84
CA ASP A 83 4.96 -3.24 -10.23
C ASP A 83 3.96 -3.56 -9.09
#